data_AF-A0A2V1CGK3-F1
#
_entry.id   AF-A0A2V1CGK3-F1
#
_cell.length_a   1.000
_cell.length_b   1.000
_cell.length_c   1.000
_cell.angle_alpha   90.00
_cell.angle_beta   90.00
_cell.angle_gamma   90.00
#
_symmetry.space_group_name_H-M   'P 1'
#
loop_
_entity.id
_entity.type
_entity.pdbx_description
1 polymer ?
#
loop_
_entity_poly.entity_id
_entity_poly.type
_entity_poly.pdbx_seq_one_letter_code
_entity_poly.pdbx_strand_id
1 'polypeptide(L)'
;MSARKHKGFVSHTTLLLATASTVFLLLQLISISKFQRNSAQTRCQAPSVRREWRSLQQTEQLAYINAVLCLTRTKSALSEIGTLFDDFALVHMQVGAQSHFSAPFFPWHRMFLHIFESNLRNRCQFEGSLPYWDWTLDWKDLTASPIWDDNIGFGGDGNASSEHPFGDGSHCVTTGPFSGLELRYRNGTVSPHCLSRGFTHYETGRKGAISGEHLRPDDIDRLMEQPHYNGFRNMTEYLLHNALHWGVHGDFGQWSSANDPIFYLHHAQLDRLWWIWQRQRPERLIEYFGSTLRSANLFDTISFMDLWQDIEVGEVVRADGNFLCYSY
;
A
#
# COMPACT_ATOMS: atom_id res chain seq x y z
N MET A 1 23.21 -78.03 -46.82
CA MET A 1 22.44 -76.79 -46.56
C MET A 1 22.10 -76.73 -45.09
N SER A 2 22.74 -75.85 -44.31
CA SER A 2 22.42 -75.63 -42.90
C SER A 2 22.68 -74.17 -42.57
N ALA A 3 21.63 -73.46 -42.18
CA ALA A 3 21.63 -72.03 -41.87
C ALA A 3 21.81 -71.82 -40.37
N ARG A 4 22.85 -71.09 -39.95
CA ARG A 4 22.99 -70.53 -38.59
C ARG A 4 22.46 -69.10 -38.58
N LYS A 5 21.43 -68.85 -37.76
CA LYS A 5 20.97 -67.52 -37.36
C LYS A 5 21.71 -67.07 -36.09
N HIS A 6 22.34 -65.91 -36.11
CA HIS A 6 22.80 -65.20 -34.92
C HIS A 6 21.61 -64.52 -34.22
N LYS A 7 21.44 -64.76 -32.91
CA LYS A 7 20.57 -63.96 -32.02
C LYS A 7 21.44 -62.87 -31.37
N GLY A 8 21.05 -61.61 -31.55
CA GLY A 8 21.65 -60.46 -30.88
C GLY A 8 21.13 -60.31 -29.44
N PHE A 9 22.06 -60.04 -28.53
CA PHE A 9 21.83 -59.74 -27.12
C PHE A 9 21.56 -58.23 -26.99
N VAL A 10 20.39 -57.83 -26.49
CA VAL A 10 20.10 -56.41 -26.18
C VAL A 10 20.32 -56.19 -24.68
N SER A 11 21.19 -55.24 -24.37
CA SER A 11 21.63 -54.89 -23.01
C SER A 11 20.51 -54.30 -22.14
N HIS A 12 20.42 -54.76 -20.89
CA HIS A 12 19.49 -54.28 -19.87
C HIS A 12 19.69 -52.82 -19.43
N THR A 13 20.77 -52.15 -19.83
CA THR A 13 20.99 -50.72 -19.56
C THR A 13 20.05 -49.79 -20.33
N THR A 14 19.48 -50.24 -21.45
CA THR A 14 18.63 -49.41 -22.31
C THR A 14 17.20 -49.20 -21.77
N LEU A 15 16.72 -50.09 -20.88
CA LEU A 15 15.34 -50.05 -20.37
C LEU A 15 15.16 -49.12 -19.15
N LEU A 16 16.22 -48.90 -18.36
CA LEU A 16 16.22 -47.99 -17.21
C LEU A 16 16.27 -46.50 -17.63
N LEU A 17 16.94 -46.18 -18.74
CA LEU A 17 17.00 -44.81 -19.28
C LEU A 17 15.67 -44.38 -19.93
N ALA A 18 14.93 -45.32 -20.51
CA ALA A 18 13.62 -45.06 -21.12
C ALA A 18 12.51 -44.80 -20.10
N THR A 19 12.59 -45.42 -18.91
CA THR A 19 11.61 -45.21 -17.82
C THR A 19 11.89 -43.94 -17.02
N ALA A 20 13.16 -43.57 -16.82
CA ALA A 20 13.52 -42.29 -16.20
C ALA A 20 13.12 -41.09 -17.07
N SER A 21 13.30 -41.18 -18.40
CA SER A 21 12.96 -40.10 -19.35
C SER A 21 11.46 -39.88 -19.49
N THR A 22 10.65 -40.94 -19.40
CA THR A 22 9.18 -40.82 -19.46
C THR A 22 8.59 -40.26 -18.16
N VAL A 23 9.14 -40.61 -17.00
CA VAL A 23 8.76 -39.99 -15.71
C VAL A 23 9.16 -38.51 -15.66
N PHE A 24 10.32 -38.14 -16.21
CA PHE A 24 10.75 -36.74 -16.30
C PHE A 24 9.85 -35.93 -17.26
N LEU A 25 9.46 -36.50 -18.41
CA LEU A 25 8.50 -35.87 -19.33
C LEU A 25 7.10 -35.74 -18.71
N LEU A 26 6.62 -36.75 -17.97
CA LEU A 26 5.34 -36.69 -17.26
C LEU A 26 5.35 -35.64 -16.15
N LEU A 27 6.44 -35.52 -15.39
CA LEU A 27 6.60 -34.46 -14.37
C LEU A 27 6.69 -33.07 -15.00
N GLN A 28 7.36 -32.91 -16.15
CA GLN A 28 7.36 -31.65 -16.89
C GLN A 28 5.99 -31.32 -17.49
N LEU A 29 5.25 -32.30 -18.03
CA LEU A 29 3.89 -32.10 -18.54
C LEU A 29 2.89 -31.79 -17.43
N ILE A 30 3.02 -32.40 -16.24
CA ILE A 30 2.21 -32.05 -15.06
C ILE A 30 2.54 -30.63 -14.58
N SER A 31 3.82 -30.23 -14.59
CA SER A 31 4.25 -28.87 -14.25
C SER A 31 3.75 -27.83 -15.26
N ILE A 32 3.78 -28.14 -16.56
CA ILE A 32 3.24 -27.29 -17.64
C ILE A 32 1.70 -27.21 -17.59
N SER A 33 1.01 -28.30 -17.23
CA SER A 33 -0.46 -28.30 -17.08
C SER A 33 -0.94 -27.52 -15.85
N LYS A 34 -0.14 -27.46 -14.78
CA LYS A 34 -0.36 -26.53 -13.65
C LYS A 34 -0.06 -25.08 -14.07
N PHE A 35 0.98 -24.87 -14.89
CA PHE A 35 1.33 -23.55 -15.42
C PHE A 35 0.25 -22.97 -16.34
N GLN A 36 -0.48 -23.80 -17.09
CA GLN A 36 -1.61 -23.38 -17.91
C GLN A 36 -2.96 -23.28 -17.16
N ARG A 37 -3.07 -23.82 -15.94
CA ARG A 37 -4.31 -23.71 -15.15
C ARG A 37 -4.38 -22.49 -14.22
N ASN A 38 -3.27 -21.81 -13.96
CA ASN A 38 -3.24 -20.66 -13.04
C ASN A 38 -2.81 -19.32 -13.65
N SER A 39 -2.60 -19.22 -14.97
CA SER A 39 -2.23 -17.93 -15.60
C SER A 39 -3.41 -17.13 -16.18
N ALA A 40 -4.62 -17.65 -16.07
CA ALA A 40 -5.83 -16.84 -16.21
C ALA A 40 -6.31 -16.47 -14.81
N GLN A 41 -5.59 -15.57 -14.12
CA GLN A 41 -6.20 -14.81 -13.03
C GLN A 41 -7.38 -14.07 -13.66
N THR A 42 -8.59 -14.59 -13.47
CA THR A 42 -9.82 -13.99 -13.94
C THR A 42 -9.88 -12.58 -13.39
N ARG A 43 -10.04 -11.60 -14.29
CA ARG A 43 -10.29 -10.24 -13.83
C ARG A 43 -11.61 -10.22 -13.09
N CYS A 44 -11.69 -9.46 -12.00
CA CYS A 44 -12.96 -9.30 -11.34
C CYS A 44 -13.98 -8.60 -12.26
N GLN A 45 -15.26 -8.94 -12.11
CA GLN A 45 -16.29 -8.55 -13.08
C GLN A 45 -16.82 -7.12 -12.87
N ALA A 46 -16.80 -6.62 -11.64
CA ALA A 46 -17.36 -5.32 -11.28
C ALA A 46 -16.45 -4.61 -10.27
N PRO A 47 -15.29 -4.07 -10.71
CA PRO A 47 -14.38 -3.35 -9.82
C PRO A 47 -15.05 -2.10 -9.27
N SER A 48 -14.91 -1.91 -7.95
CA SER A 48 -15.18 -0.62 -7.31
C SER A 48 -14.22 0.44 -7.82
N VAL A 49 -14.63 1.72 -7.83
CA VAL A 49 -13.79 2.81 -8.37
C VAL A 49 -13.36 3.73 -7.25
N ARG A 50 -12.05 3.77 -6.99
CA ARG A 50 -11.42 4.73 -6.08
C ARG A 50 -11.25 6.06 -6.80
N ARG A 51 -11.82 7.13 -6.25
CA ARG A 51 -11.94 8.43 -6.93
C ARG A 51 -11.15 9.52 -6.21
N GLU A 52 -10.73 10.53 -6.97
CA GLU A 52 -10.04 11.69 -6.43
C GLU A 52 -10.95 12.46 -5.46
N TRP A 53 -10.40 12.93 -4.34
CA TRP A 53 -11.16 13.59 -3.26
C TRP A 53 -12.11 14.70 -3.71
N ARG A 54 -11.68 15.58 -4.63
CA ARG A 54 -12.47 16.71 -5.14
C ARG A 54 -13.54 16.29 -6.13
N SER A 55 -13.47 15.07 -6.66
CA SER A 55 -14.49 14.53 -7.54
C SER A 55 -15.68 13.94 -6.79
N LEU A 56 -15.52 13.68 -5.48
CA LEU A 56 -16.60 13.21 -4.62
C LEU A 56 -17.60 14.32 -4.34
N GLN A 57 -18.87 13.96 -4.20
CA GLN A 57 -19.88 14.83 -3.61
C GLN A 57 -19.57 15.05 -2.13
N GLN A 58 -19.98 16.19 -1.57
CA GLN A 58 -19.78 16.48 -0.14
C GLN A 58 -20.39 15.38 0.76
N THR A 59 -21.51 14.79 0.36
CA THR A 59 -22.12 13.66 1.07
C THR A 59 -21.22 12.41 1.06
N GLU A 60 -20.52 12.14 -0.04
CA GLU A 60 -19.55 11.04 -0.15
C GLU A 60 -18.30 11.31 0.70
N GLN A 61 -17.80 12.56 0.69
CA GLN A 61 -16.67 13.00 1.52
C GLN A 61 -16.99 12.84 3.02
N LEU A 62 -18.15 13.33 3.45
CA LEU A 62 -18.63 13.20 4.82
C LEU A 62 -18.88 11.74 5.21
N ALA A 63 -19.41 10.91 4.30
CA ALA A 63 -19.59 9.48 4.56
C ALA A 63 -18.26 8.78 4.84
N TYR A 64 -17.21 9.11 4.08
CA TYR A 64 -15.86 8.59 4.33
C TYR A 64 -15.32 9.07 5.68
N ILE A 65 -15.36 10.39 5.96
CA ILE A 65 -14.89 10.98 7.23
C ILE A 65 -15.59 10.33 8.43
N ASN A 66 -16.91 10.18 8.37
CA ASN A 66 -17.70 9.56 9.43
C ASN A 66 -17.33 8.09 9.64
N ALA A 67 -17.02 7.34 8.58
CA ALA A 67 -16.57 5.97 8.70
C ALA A 67 -15.19 5.88 9.37
N VAL A 68 -14.27 6.79 9.06
CA VAL A 68 -12.97 6.86 9.76
C VAL A 68 -13.16 7.20 11.24
N LEU A 69 -13.99 8.20 11.56
CA LEU A 69 -14.33 8.56 12.94
C LEU A 69 -15.04 7.43 13.71
N CYS A 70 -15.73 6.53 13.01
CA CYS A 70 -16.28 5.33 13.62
C CYS A 70 -15.16 4.34 14.00
N LEU A 71 -14.11 4.18 13.18
CA LEU A 71 -12.97 3.31 13.54
C LEU A 71 -12.21 3.84 14.76
N THR A 72 -12.12 5.16 14.96
CA THR A 72 -11.51 5.77 16.16
C THR A 72 -12.33 5.57 17.44
N ARG A 73 -13.51 4.94 17.35
CA ARG A 73 -14.37 4.58 18.48
C ARG A 73 -14.65 3.09 18.56
N THR A 74 -14.21 2.33 17.55
CA THR A 74 -14.38 0.88 17.49
C THR A 74 -13.30 0.23 18.34
N LYS A 75 -13.65 -0.75 19.18
CA LYS A 75 -12.66 -1.46 20.02
C LYS A 75 -11.54 -2.05 19.15
N SER A 76 -10.30 -1.89 19.60
CA SER A 76 -9.13 -2.55 19.01
C SER A 76 -9.35 -4.07 18.88
N ALA A 77 -8.86 -4.63 17.78
CA ALA A 77 -8.77 -6.06 17.51
C ALA A 77 -7.45 -6.68 18.01
N LEU A 78 -6.41 -5.87 18.23
CA LEU A 78 -5.06 -6.33 18.59
C LEU A 78 -4.69 -6.08 20.06
N SER A 79 -5.43 -5.22 20.75
CA SER A 79 -5.11 -4.78 22.10
C SER A 79 -6.36 -4.59 22.96
N GLU A 80 -6.20 -4.72 24.28
CA GLU A 80 -7.23 -4.36 25.24
C GLU A 80 -7.38 -2.84 25.42
N ILE A 81 -6.39 -2.07 24.96
CA ILE A 81 -6.38 -0.62 25.02
C ILE A 81 -6.42 -0.02 23.62
N GLY A 82 -7.11 1.10 23.46
CA GLY A 82 -7.21 1.79 22.18
C GLY A 82 -8.30 1.25 21.25
N THR A 83 -8.17 1.62 20.00
CA THR A 83 -9.23 1.52 18.99
C THR A 83 -8.76 0.74 17.78
N LEU A 84 -9.70 0.32 16.94
CA LEU A 84 -9.38 -0.33 15.67
C LEU A 84 -8.59 0.60 14.75
N PHE A 85 -8.75 1.92 14.88
CA PHE A 85 -7.90 2.88 14.18
C PHE A 85 -6.45 2.87 14.69
N ASP A 86 -6.25 2.78 16.00
CA ASP A 86 -4.91 2.65 16.60
C ASP A 86 -4.18 1.37 16.14
N ASP A 87 -4.92 0.29 15.84
CA ASP A 87 -4.33 -0.95 15.34
C ASP A 87 -3.59 -0.77 14.01
N PHE A 88 -4.07 0.11 13.14
CA PHE A 88 -3.39 0.40 11.88
C PHE A 88 -2.03 1.07 12.13
N ALA A 89 -1.98 2.04 13.04
CA ALA A 89 -0.71 2.65 13.44
C ALA A 89 0.25 1.63 14.08
N LEU A 90 -0.27 0.72 14.91
CA LEU A 90 0.52 -0.34 15.53
C LEU A 90 1.09 -1.31 14.47
N VAL A 91 0.27 -1.80 13.55
CA VAL A 91 0.68 -2.74 12.49
C VAL A 91 1.70 -2.10 11.55
N HIS A 92 1.46 -0.85 11.14
CA HIS A 92 2.39 -0.12 10.27
C HIS A 92 3.76 0.03 10.92
N MET A 93 3.79 0.36 12.20
CA MET A 93 5.02 0.56 12.97
C MET A 93 5.79 -0.74 13.24
N GLN A 94 5.08 -1.85 13.54
CA GLN A 94 5.71 -3.13 13.91
C GLN A 94 6.11 -3.97 12.70
N VAL A 95 5.25 -4.04 11.69
CA VAL A 95 5.43 -4.92 10.52
C VAL A 95 5.60 -4.11 9.24
N GLY A 96 4.81 -3.05 9.06
CA GLY A 96 4.90 -2.17 7.88
C GLY A 96 6.27 -1.52 7.70
N ALA A 97 7.00 -1.25 8.77
CA ALA A 97 8.37 -0.71 8.73
C ALA A 97 9.33 -1.59 7.88
N GLN A 98 9.14 -2.92 7.87
CA GLN A 98 9.95 -3.83 7.07
C GLN A 98 9.60 -3.79 5.57
N SER A 99 8.43 -3.25 5.24
CA SER A 99 8.00 -3.08 3.85
C SER A 99 8.58 -1.85 3.16
N HIS A 100 9.15 -0.93 3.94
CA HIS A 100 9.77 0.27 3.42
C HIS A 100 11.19 0.01 2.92
N PHE A 101 11.57 0.76 1.89
CA PHE A 101 12.84 0.72 1.17
C PHE A 101 13.16 -0.68 0.65
N SER A 102 12.11 -1.47 0.41
CA SER A 102 12.20 -2.87 0.04
C SER A 102 11.16 -3.23 -1.00
N ALA A 103 11.28 -4.44 -1.59
CA ALA A 103 10.36 -4.91 -2.62
C ALA A 103 8.88 -4.83 -2.22
N PRO A 104 8.46 -5.24 -1.00
CA PRO A 104 7.05 -5.28 -0.62
C PRO A 104 6.36 -3.92 -0.43
N PHE A 105 7.05 -2.77 -0.58
CA PHE A 105 6.47 -1.43 -0.39
C PHE A 105 5.07 -1.29 -1.00
N PHE A 106 4.92 -1.48 -2.31
CA PHE A 106 3.62 -1.34 -2.95
C PHE A 106 2.61 -2.44 -2.60
N PRO A 107 2.90 -3.76 -2.71
CA PRO A 107 1.91 -4.78 -2.40
C PRO A 107 1.48 -4.78 -0.93
N TRP A 108 2.40 -4.49 0.01
CA TRP A 108 2.07 -4.37 1.43
C TRP A 108 1.10 -3.21 1.68
N HIS A 109 1.41 -2.00 1.17
CA HIS A 109 0.53 -0.84 1.35
C HIS A 109 -0.79 -0.99 0.60
N ARG A 110 -0.80 -1.59 -0.61
CA ARG A 110 -2.04 -1.90 -1.35
C ARG A 110 -2.98 -2.78 -0.51
N MET A 111 -2.44 -3.84 0.08
CA MET A 111 -3.22 -4.72 0.93
C MET A 111 -3.63 -4.04 2.24
N PHE A 112 -2.75 -3.23 2.84
CA PHE A 112 -3.04 -2.44 4.02
C PHE A 112 -4.23 -1.49 3.80
N LEU A 113 -4.27 -0.79 2.66
CA LEU A 113 -5.42 0.03 2.24
C LEU A 113 -6.69 -0.80 2.04
N HIS A 114 -6.57 -2.01 1.50
CA HIS A 114 -7.72 -2.90 1.33
C HIS A 114 -8.28 -3.40 2.68
N ILE A 115 -7.42 -3.69 3.65
CA ILE A 115 -7.82 -4.04 5.02
C ILE A 115 -8.53 -2.85 5.69
N PHE A 116 -8.00 -1.64 5.51
CA PHE A 116 -8.62 -0.41 6.01
C PHE A 116 -10.00 -0.19 5.40
N GLU A 117 -10.11 -0.22 4.08
CA GLU A 117 -11.37 -0.09 3.35
C GLU A 117 -12.38 -1.18 3.78
N SER A 118 -11.93 -2.42 3.94
CA SER A 118 -12.77 -3.52 4.41
C SER A 118 -13.30 -3.27 5.82
N ASN A 119 -12.52 -2.67 6.72
CA ASN A 119 -12.99 -2.31 8.06
C ASN A 119 -13.95 -1.12 8.03
N LEU A 120 -13.72 -0.11 7.17
CA LEU A 120 -14.69 0.97 6.97
C LEU A 120 -16.05 0.40 6.53
N ARG A 121 -16.07 -0.54 5.58
CA ARG A 121 -17.31 -1.18 5.10
C ARG A 121 -17.96 -2.05 6.17
N ASN A 122 -17.20 -2.99 6.74
CA ASN A 122 -17.75 -4.05 7.57
C ASN A 122 -18.01 -3.63 9.03
N ARG A 123 -17.27 -2.65 9.55
CA ARG A 123 -17.40 -2.17 10.94
C ARG A 123 -18.15 -0.86 11.05
N CYS A 124 -18.07 -0.03 10.01
CA CYS A 124 -18.59 1.33 10.01
C CYS A 124 -19.59 1.62 8.88
N GLN A 125 -20.07 0.58 8.20
CA GLN A 125 -21.13 0.66 7.19
C GLN A 125 -20.83 1.66 6.05
N PHE A 126 -19.56 1.85 5.72
CA PHE A 126 -19.17 2.66 4.57
C PHE A 126 -19.58 1.96 3.28
N GLU A 127 -20.39 2.61 2.44
CA GLU A 127 -20.82 2.04 1.15
C GLU A 127 -19.97 2.51 -0.04
N GLY A 128 -19.10 3.50 0.19
CA GLY A 128 -18.24 4.06 -0.84
C GLY A 128 -17.00 3.22 -1.15
N SER A 129 -16.10 3.83 -1.92
CA SER A 129 -14.75 3.30 -2.18
C SER A 129 -13.71 4.25 -1.60
N LEU A 130 -12.52 3.72 -1.28
CA LEU A 130 -11.43 4.51 -0.72
C LEU A 130 -11.08 5.69 -1.67
N PRO A 131 -11.13 6.95 -1.20
CA PRO A 131 -10.68 8.08 -1.99
C PRO A 131 -9.15 8.16 -2.04
N TYR A 132 -8.64 8.93 -3.01
CA TYR A 132 -7.23 9.29 -3.07
C TYR A 132 -7.04 10.80 -3.14
N TRP A 133 -5.87 11.27 -2.68
CA TRP A 133 -5.46 12.67 -2.76
C TRP A 133 -4.49 12.86 -3.92
N ASP A 134 -4.91 13.54 -4.99
CA ASP A 134 -4.00 13.88 -6.08
C ASP A 134 -3.19 15.15 -5.77
N TRP A 135 -2.07 14.98 -5.05
CA TRP A 135 -1.16 16.08 -4.68
C TRP A 135 -0.59 16.82 -5.90
N THR A 136 -0.59 16.19 -7.08
CA THR A 136 -0.04 16.78 -8.30
C THR A 136 -0.89 17.96 -8.80
N LEU A 137 -2.12 18.08 -8.32
CA LEU A 137 -2.97 19.24 -8.56
C LEU A 137 -2.69 20.39 -7.58
N ASP A 138 -2.05 20.09 -6.46
CA ASP A 138 -1.82 21.01 -5.34
C ASP A 138 -0.32 21.35 -5.17
N TRP A 139 0.57 20.83 -6.02
CA TRP A 139 2.04 20.90 -5.85
C TRP A 139 2.61 22.31 -5.63
N LYS A 140 1.94 23.35 -6.13
CA LYS A 140 2.35 24.75 -5.95
C LYS A 140 2.12 25.25 -4.53
N ASP A 141 1.06 24.77 -3.89
CA ASP A 141 0.67 25.11 -2.54
C ASP A 141 -0.19 24.00 -1.93
N LEU A 142 0.49 23.01 -1.35
CA LEU A 142 -0.16 21.83 -0.77
C LEU A 142 -1.03 22.18 0.44
N THR A 143 -0.77 23.29 1.14
CA THR A 143 -1.56 23.71 2.30
C THR A 143 -2.90 24.34 1.90
N ALA A 144 -3.03 24.78 0.65
CA ALA A 144 -4.27 25.28 0.07
C ALA A 144 -5.20 24.17 -0.46
N SER A 145 -4.76 22.90 -0.40
CA SER A 145 -5.58 21.76 -0.85
C SER A 145 -6.90 21.70 -0.06
N PRO A 146 -8.05 21.45 -0.72
CA PRO A 146 -9.33 21.29 -0.03
C PRO A 146 -9.38 20.04 0.86
N ILE A 147 -8.36 19.18 0.80
CA ILE A 147 -8.23 18.07 1.75
C ILE A 147 -8.06 18.56 3.18
N TRP A 148 -7.59 19.79 3.40
CA TRP A 148 -7.41 20.38 4.72
C TRP A 148 -8.65 21.16 5.22
N ASP A 149 -9.77 21.14 4.49
CA ASP A 149 -11.00 21.81 4.90
C ASP A 149 -11.51 21.28 6.25
N ASP A 150 -12.05 22.19 7.09
CA ASP A 150 -12.51 21.87 8.44
C ASP A 150 -13.89 21.18 8.48
N ASN A 151 -14.64 21.17 7.38
CA ASN A 151 -15.99 20.58 7.33
C ASN A 151 -16.02 19.33 6.45
N ILE A 152 -15.41 19.43 5.28
CA ILE A 152 -15.40 18.38 4.24
C ILE A 152 -13.98 17.90 3.93
N GLY A 153 -13.06 18.04 4.89
CA GLY A 153 -11.67 17.61 4.80
C GLY A 153 -11.19 16.99 6.11
N PHE A 154 -9.88 17.02 6.35
CA PHE A 154 -9.20 16.34 7.44
C PHE A 154 -8.69 17.31 8.52
N GLY A 155 -9.09 18.59 8.47
CA GLY A 155 -8.51 19.68 9.25
C GLY A 155 -7.08 20.01 8.80
N GLY A 156 -6.60 21.21 9.08
CA GLY A 156 -5.29 21.69 8.61
C GLY A 156 -4.12 21.36 9.53
N ASP A 157 -3.20 22.32 9.63
CA ASP A 157 -1.99 22.27 10.46
C ASP A 157 -2.31 22.20 11.96
N GLY A 158 -1.31 21.82 12.75
CA GLY A 158 -1.36 21.93 14.20
C GLY A 158 -1.45 23.38 14.67
N ASN A 159 -2.24 23.64 15.71
CA ASN A 159 -2.38 24.97 16.26
C ASN A 159 -1.15 25.33 17.11
N ALA A 160 -0.35 26.31 16.68
CA ALA A 160 0.87 26.75 17.37
C ALA A 160 0.65 27.21 18.83
N SER A 161 -0.58 27.53 19.23
CA SER A 161 -0.95 27.88 20.62
C SER A 161 -1.41 26.67 21.46
N SER A 162 -1.63 25.53 20.82
CA SER A 162 -1.99 24.28 21.48
C SER A 162 -0.77 23.58 22.09
N GLU A 163 -1.03 22.54 22.88
CA GLU A 163 0.01 21.68 23.43
C GLU A 163 0.98 21.25 22.33
N HIS A 164 2.26 21.31 22.67
CA HIS A 164 3.32 20.77 21.84
C HIS A 164 3.69 19.40 22.43
N PRO A 165 3.04 18.32 21.97
CA PRO A 165 3.13 17.04 22.68
C PRO A 165 4.55 16.45 22.68
N PHE A 166 5.42 16.86 21.74
CA PHE A 166 6.63 16.07 21.42
C PHE A 166 7.93 16.84 21.12
N GLY A 167 7.95 18.16 21.15
CA GLY A 167 9.17 18.95 20.93
C GLY A 167 9.79 18.88 19.52
N ASP A 168 9.10 18.30 18.53
CA ASP A 168 9.50 18.21 17.11
C ASP A 168 8.99 19.38 16.23
N GLY A 169 8.42 20.41 16.84
CA GLY A 169 7.76 21.53 16.18
C GLY A 169 6.35 21.25 15.66
N SER A 170 5.73 20.11 15.99
CA SER A 170 4.32 19.81 15.71
C SER A 170 3.40 20.13 16.88
N HIS A 171 2.14 20.43 16.58
CA HIS A 171 1.13 20.81 17.54
C HIS A 171 -0.18 20.06 17.31
N CYS A 172 -1.06 20.04 18.31
CA CYS A 172 -2.37 19.40 18.16
C CYS A 172 -3.19 20.03 17.03
N VAL A 173 -3.85 19.19 16.25
CA VAL A 173 -4.91 19.61 15.34
C VAL A 173 -6.14 19.98 16.17
N THR A 174 -6.55 21.25 16.10
CA THR A 174 -7.67 21.79 16.91
C THR A 174 -8.90 22.15 16.09
N THR A 175 -8.89 21.93 14.79
CA THR A 175 -10.03 22.18 13.88
C THR A 175 -10.28 20.95 13.02
N GLY A 176 -11.42 20.93 12.33
CA GLY A 176 -11.78 19.82 11.47
C GLY A 176 -12.40 18.62 12.18
N PRO A 177 -12.86 17.61 11.43
CA PRO A 177 -13.57 16.47 11.99
C PRO A 177 -12.74 15.62 12.97
N PHE A 178 -11.41 15.70 12.86
CA PHE A 178 -10.46 14.96 13.69
C PHE A 178 -9.87 15.81 14.82
N SER A 179 -10.40 17.01 15.07
CA SER A 179 -10.02 17.81 16.23
C SER A 179 -10.28 17.03 17.53
N GLY A 180 -9.32 17.03 18.44
CA GLY A 180 -9.42 16.31 19.72
C GLY A 180 -9.35 14.78 19.58
N LEU A 181 -8.96 14.24 18.43
CA LEU A 181 -8.64 12.82 18.28
C LEU A 181 -7.48 12.45 19.21
N GLU A 182 -7.73 11.53 20.15
CA GLU A 182 -6.69 10.93 20.98
C GLU A 182 -6.15 9.64 20.34
N LEU A 183 -4.84 9.59 20.15
CA LEU A 183 -4.09 8.48 19.58
C LEU A 183 -3.31 7.75 20.67
N ARG A 184 -3.03 6.46 20.47
CA ARG A 184 -2.40 5.62 21.49
C ARG A 184 -0.94 5.30 21.28
N TYR A 185 -0.49 5.20 20.04
CA TYR A 185 0.85 4.70 19.71
C TYR A 185 1.70 5.77 19.06
N ARG A 186 2.97 5.84 19.46
CA ARG A 186 3.98 6.66 18.80
C ARG A 186 5.36 6.03 18.96
N ASN A 187 6.13 6.03 17.88
CA ASN A 187 7.54 5.62 17.85
C ASN A 187 7.86 4.31 18.62
N GLY A 188 7.07 3.27 18.37
CA GLY A 188 7.24 1.93 18.93
C GLY A 188 6.57 1.69 20.27
N THR A 189 5.94 2.71 20.87
CA THR A 189 5.52 2.70 22.29
C THR A 189 4.09 3.19 22.50
N VAL A 190 3.51 2.85 23.65
CA VAL A 190 2.24 3.43 24.12
C VAL A 190 2.53 4.84 24.61
N SER A 191 1.98 5.82 23.91
CA SER A 191 2.13 7.24 24.21
C SER A 191 0.83 7.93 23.85
N PRO A 192 -0.11 8.13 24.80
CA PRO A 192 -1.35 8.83 24.52
C PRO A 192 -1.12 10.31 24.19
N HIS A 193 -1.76 10.82 23.13
CA HIS A 193 -1.59 12.20 22.66
C HIS A 193 -2.73 12.61 21.72
N CYS A 194 -2.81 13.91 21.42
CA CYS A 194 -3.66 14.42 20.34
C CYS A 194 -3.07 14.10 18.96
N LEU A 195 -3.90 13.99 17.92
CA LEU A 195 -3.42 14.07 16.54
C LEU A 195 -2.58 15.34 16.34
N SER A 196 -1.33 15.17 15.94
CA SER A 196 -0.37 16.26 15.78
C SER A 196 0.07 16.43 14.33
N ARG A 197 0.16 17.69 13.89
CA ARG A 197 0.71 18.11 12.59
C ARG A 197 1.60 19.33 12.76
N GLY A 198 2.50 19.55 11.82
CA GLY A 198 3.42 20.69 11.87
C GLY A 198 3.95 21.02 10.48
N PHE A 199 3.09 21.59 9.64
CA PHE A 199 3.37 21.87 8.23
C PHE A 199 4.70 22.61 8.10
N THR A 200 5.67 21.94 7.49
CA THR A 200 7.03 22.45 7.34
C THR A 200 7.52 22.20 5.91
N HIS A 201 8.00 23.24 5.25
CA HIS A 201 8.70 23.09 3.98
C HIS A 201 10.07 22.47 4.29
N TYR A 202 10.20 21.16 4.11
CA TYR A 202 11.31 20.38 4.67
C TYR A 202 12.69 20.81 4.15
N GLU A 203 12.80 21.39 2.95
CA GLU A 203 14.04 21.92 2.38
C GLU A 203 14.45 23.27 2.96
N THR A 204 13.48 24.13 3.33
CA THR A 204 13.75 25.51 3.78
C THR A 204 13.53 25.71 5.28
N GLY A 205 12.86 24.78 5.95
CA GLY A 205 12.42 24.89 7.34
C GLY A 205 11.24 25.84 7.56
N ARG A 206 10.67 26.43 6.49
CA ARG A 206 9.56 27.38 6.60
C ARG A 206 8.31 26.69 7.17
N LYS A 207 7.83 27.17 8.33
CA LYS A 207 6.60 26.71 8.98
C LYS A 207 5.34 27.18 8.23
N GLY A 208 4.25 26.43 8.35
CA GLY A 208 2.97 26.69 7.68
C GLY A 208 2.99 26.42 6.17
N ALA A 209 3.94 25.63 5.67
CA ALA A 209 4.09 25.30 4.26
C ALA A 209 4.46 23.83 4.09
N ILE A 210 4.15 23.24 2.94
CA ILE A 210 4.52 21.87 2.57
C ILE A 210 5.14 21.95 1.18
N SER A 211 6.34 21.38 0.98
CA SER A 211 7.01 21.39 -0.32
C SER A 211 6.35 20.43 -1.29
N GLY A 212 6.04 20.92 -2.50
CA GLY A 212 5.58 20.10 -3.62
C GLY A 212 6.59 19.97 -4.75
N GLU A 213 7.87 20.29 -4.50
CA GLU A 213 8.92 20.28 -5.52
C GLU A 213 9.07 18.92 -6.21
N HIS A 214 8.89 17.80 -5.49
CA HIS A 214 8.93 16.44 -6.04
C HIS A 214 7.58 15.92 -6.54
N LEU A 215 6.51 16.72 -6.45
CA LEU A 215 5.14 16.34 -6.82
C LEU A 215 4.69 17.02 -8.13
N ARG A 216 5.61 17.69 -8.82
CA ARG A 216 5.35 18.38 -10.08
C ARG A 216 4.97 17.40 -11.18
N PRO A 217 4.13 17.82 -12.15
CA PRO A 217 3.82 17.00 -13.32
C PRO A 217 5.05 16.40 -14.02
N ASP A 218 6.10 17.20 -14.21
CA ASP A 218 7.37 16.74 -14.83
C ASP A 218 8.05 15.60 -14.04
N ASP A 219 7.96 15.61 -12.71
CA ASP A 219 8.49 14.53 -11.88
C ASP A 219 7.61 13.27 -11.95
N ILE A 220 6.29 13.44 -12.13
CA ILE A 220 5.38 12.31 -12.38
C ILE A 220 5.65 11.69 -13.75
N ASP A 221 5.91 12.50 -14.78
CA ASP A 221 6.27 12.00 -16.11
C ASP A 221 7.56 11.16 -16.04
N ARG A 222 8.60 11.68 -15.37
CA ARG A 222 9.86 10.95 -15.12
C ARG A 222 9.67 9.67 -14.30
N LEU A 223 8.72 9.67 -13.37
CA LEU A 223 8.34 8.47 -12.62
C LEU A 223 7.69 7.43 -13.54
N MET A 224 6.77 7.85 -14.39
CA MET A 224 6.07 6.96 -15.34
C MET A 224 7.03 6.34 -16.38
N GLU A 225 8.12 7.02 -16.69
CA GLU A 225 9.18 6.54 -17.59
C GLU A 225 10.11 5.49 -16.95
N GLN A 226 10.04 5.25 -15.64
CA GLN A 226 10.92 4.28 -14.99
C GLN A 226 10.79 2.88 -15.64
N PRO A 227 11.90 2.29 -16.11
CA PRO A 227 11.85 1.08 -16.93
C PRO A 227 11.51 -0.17 -16.12
N HIS A 228 11.84 -0.16 -14.83
CA HIS A 228 11.75 -1.32 -13.94
C HIS A 228 11.12 -0.94 -12.59
N TYR A 229 10.53 -1.93 -11.93
CA TYR A 229 9.87 -1.79 -10.63
C TYR A 229 10.79 -1.13 -9.58
N ASN A 230 12.06 -1.51 -9.53
CA ASN A 230 13.02 -0.92 -8.58
C ASN A 230 13.23 0.59 -8.78
N GLY A 231 13.31 1.05 -10.03
CA GLY A 231 13.44 2.47 -10.34
C GLY A 231 12.17 3.23 -9.95
N PHE A 232 11.01 2.68 -10.33
CA PHE A 232 9.70 3.23 -9.99
C PHE A 232 9.48 3.34 -8.48
N ARG A 233 9.76 2.25 -7.74
CA ARG A 233 9.62 2.16 -6.28
C ARG A 233 10.63 3.06 -5.55
N ASN A 234 11.90 3.08 -5.96
CA ASN A 234 12.89 4.02 -5.41
C ASN A 234 12.41 5.47 -5.56
N MET A 235 12.04 5.88 -6.77
CA MET A 235 11.65 7.27 -7.03
C MET A 235 10.37 7.64 -6.27
N THR A 236 9.37 6.75 -6.25
CA THR A 236 8.13 6.97 -5.50
C THR A 236 8.39 7.11 -4.01
N GLU A 237 9.13 6.18 -3.43
CA GLU A 237 9.30 6.09 -1.98
C GLU A 237 10.24 7.16 -1.43
N TYR A 238 11.42 7.35 -2.06
CA TYR A 238 12.41 8.30 -1.56
C TYR A 238 12.04 9.76 -1.81
N LEU A 239 11.22 10.05 -2.83
CA LEU A 239 10.87 11.42 -3.20
C LEU A 239 9.40 11.72 -2.86
N LEU A 240 8.45 11.12 -3.58
CA LEU A 240 7.04 11.51 -3.53
C LEU A 240 6.41 11.18 -2.16
N HIS A 241 6.58 9.93 -1.70
CA HIS A 241 6.08 9.46 -0.41
C HIS A 241 6.69 10.26 0.75
N ASN A 242 8.02 10.32 0.81
CA ASN A 242 8.72 11.00 1.89
C ASN A 242 8.45 12.51 1.94
N ALA A 243 8.24 13.17 0.80
CA ALA A 243 7.95 14.61 0.76
C ALA A 243 6.72 14.99 1.60
N LEU A 244 5.65 14.19 1.56
CA LEU A 244 4.45 14.46 2.37
C LEU A 244 4.68 14.09 3.84
N HIS A 245 5.37 12.99 4.13
CA HIS A 245 5.71 12.62 5.51
C HIS A 245 6.52 13.72 6.23
N TRP A 246 7.52 14.28 5.55
CA TRP A 246 8.32 15.40 6.10
C TRP A 246 7.58 16.73 6.08
N GLY A 247 6.69 16.91 5.10
CA GLY A 247 5.94 18.14 4.91
C GLY A 247 4.81 18.34 5.93
N VAL A 248 3.96 17.33 6.13
CA VAL A 248 2.87 17.37 7.12
C VAL A 248 3.41 17.25 8.54
N HIS A 249 4.47 16.44 8.71
CA HIS A 249 5.19 16.25 9.98
C HIS A 249 4.27 15.73 11.11
N GLY A 250 4.62 15.96 12.37
CA GLY A 250 3.87 15.44 13.53
C GLY A 250 3.72 13.93 13.49
N ASP A 251 2.50 13.44 13.70
CA ASP A 251 2.17 12.01 13.60
C ASP A 251 2.46 11.44 12.22
N PHE A 252 2.13 12.21 11.17
CA PHE A 252 2.34 11.77 9.80
C PHE A 252 3.83 11.55 9.50
N GLY A 253 4.74 12.25 10.16
CA GLY A 253 6.19 12.09 9.96
C GLY A 253 6.83 10.88 10.65
N GLN A 254 6.08 10.06 11.39
CA GLN A 254 6.60 8.95 12.19
C GLN A 254 6.32 7.58 11.57
N TRP A 255 6.92 6.52 12.11
CA TRP A 255 6.54 5.14 11.77
C TRP A 255 5.09 4.80 12.16
N SER A 256 4.48 5.59 13.03
CA SER A 256 3.05 5.55 13.34
C SER A 256 2.23 6.45 12.41
N SER A 257 2.70 6.78 11.20
CA SER A 257 2.04 7.72 10.27
C SER A 257 0.57 7.40 9.96
N ALA A 258 0.17 6.14 10.06
CA ALA A 258 -1.23 5.72 9.94
C ALA A 258 -2.15 6.24 11.07
N ASN A 259 -1.58 6.90 12.10
CA ASN A 259 -2.30 7.76 13.06
C ASN A 259 -2.99 8.95 12.39
N ASP A 260 -2.43 9.48 11.30
CA ASP A 260 -3.06 10.58 10.58
C ASP A 260 -4.00 10.01 9.50
N PRO A 261 -5.30 10.33 9.53
CA PRO A 261 -6.26 9.88 8.52
C PRO A 261 -5.87 10.22 7.07
N ILE A 262 -4.99 11.21 6.85
CA ILE A 262 -4.49 11.55 5.51
C ILE A 262 -3.63 10.44 4.90
N PHE A 263 -3.06 9.56 5.72
CA PHE A 263 -2.26 8.41 5.31
C PHE A 263 -2.94 7.58 4.24
N TYR A 264 -4.21 7.26 4.45
CA TYR A 264 -4.92 6.35 3.56
C TYR A 264 -5.15 6.97 2.17
N LEU A 265 -5.37 8.29 2.10
CA LEU A 265 -5.56 9.01 0.83
C LEU A 265 -4.23 9.24 0.12
N HIS A 266 -3.17 9.48 0.88
CA HIS A 266 -1.80 9.55 0.36
C HIS A 266 -1.40 8.20 -0.25
N HIS A 267 -1.44 7.11 0.52
CA HIS A 267 -1.05 5.80 0.00
C HIS A 267 -1.99 5.31 -1.13
N ALA A 268 -3.26 5.71 -1.16
CA ALA A 268 -4.15 5.41 -2.29
C ALA A 268 -3.70 6.10 -3.59
N GLN A 269 -3.16 7.31 -3.53
CA GLN A 269 -2.58 7.97 -4.72
C GLN A 269 -1.26 7.31 -5.14
N LEU A 270 -0.41 6.88 -4.19
CA LEU A 270 0.80 6.10 -4.53
C LEU A 270 0.42 4.78 -5.23
N ASP A 271 -0.59 4.10 -4.71
CA ASP A 271 -1.14 2.88 -5.29
C ASP A 271 -1.73 3.12 -6.69
N ARG A 272 -2.41 4.26 -6.89
CA ARG A 272 -2.90 4.70 -8.20
C ARG A 272 -1.76 4.89 -9.20
N LEU A 273 -0.68 5.59 -8.82
CA LEU A 273 0.47 5.77 -9.69
C LEU A 273 1.10 4.42 -10.08
N TRP A 274 1.24 3.49 -9.13
CA TRP A 274 1.70 2.14 -9.42
C TRP A 274 0.76 1.40 -10.37
N TRP A 275 -0.55 1.48 -10.14
CA TRP A 275 -1.57 0.90 -11.03
C TRP A 275 -1.50 1.46 -12.46
N ILE A 276 -1.31 2.77 -12.62
CA ILE A 276 -1.11 3.41 -13.95
C ILE A 276 0.15 2.85 -14.61
N TRP A 277 1.27 2.82 -13.89
CA TRP A 277 2.55 2.33 -14.40
C TRP A 277 2.48 0.86 -14.84
N GLN A 278 1.82 0.01 -14.05
CA GLN A 278 1.57 -1.41 -14.36
C GLN A 278 0.75 -1.58 -15.65
N ARG A 279 -0.16 -0.65 -15.96
CA ARG A 279 -1.04 -0.74 -17.13
C ARG A 279 -0.41 -0.27 -18.43
N GLN A 280 0.76 0.38 -18.38
CA GLN A 280 1.47 0.79 -19.60
C GLN A 280 2.01 -0.41 -20.38
N ARG A 281 2.38 -1.50 -19.70
CA ARG A 281 2.90 -2.73 -20.34
C ARG A 281 2.54 -3.99 -19.55
N PRO A 282 2.10 -5.09 -20.21
CA PRO A 282 1.66 -6.30 -19.52
C PRO A 282 2.69 -6.93 -18.57
N GLU A 283 3.97 -6.89 -18.91
CA GLU A 283 5.07 -7.45 -18.11
C GLU A 283 5.21 -6.81 -16.73
N ARG A 284 4.82 -5.54 -16.57
CA ARG A 284 4.91 -4.79 -15.31
C ARG A 284 3.94 -5.29 -14.25
N LEU A 285 2.89 -6.02 -14.65
CA LEU A 285 1.89 -6.55 -13.72
C LEU A 285 2.47 -7.58 -12.74
N ILE A 286 3.49 -8.30 -13.16
CA ILE A 286 4.17 -9.32 -12.35
C ILE A 286 5.60 -8.91 -11.99
N GLU A 287 6.02 -7.71 -12.40
CA GLU A 287 7.36 -7.22 -12.11
C GLU A 287 7.45 -6.85 -10.63
N TYR A 288 8.03 -7.76 -9.86
CA TYR A 288 8.25 -7.63 -8.43
C TYR A 288 9.68 -8.08 -8.14
N PHE A 289 10.60 -7.13 -8.20
CA PHE A 289 12.02 -7.38 -7.96
C PHE A 289 12.59 -6.24 -7.13
N GLY A 290 13.36 -6.57 -6.09
CA GLY A 290 14.02 -5.60 -5.22
C GLY A 290 15.00 -6.29 -4.28
N SER A 291 15.88 -5.50 -3.67
CA SER A 291 16.86 -5.98 -2.71
C SER A 291 16.17 -6.35 -1.39
N THR A 292 15.92 -7.63 -1.18
CA THR A 292 15.90 -8.22 0.17
C THR A 292 17.16 -9.10 0.32
N LEU A 293 17.36 -9.77 1.46
CA LEU A 293 18.46 -10.74 1.64
C LEU A 293 18.43 -11.89 0.61
N ARG A 294 17.35 -12.00 -0.18
CA ARG A 294 17.11 -12.92 -1.30
C ARG A 294 16.47 -12.14 -2.46
N SER A 295 16.38 -12.72 -3.65
CA SER A 295 15.57 -12.09 -4.72
C SER A 295 14.09 -12.16 -4.35
N ALA A 296 13.43 -11.01 -4.26
CA ALA A 296 11.99 -10.93 -3.98
C ALA A 296 11.17 -11.72 -5.01
N ASN A 297 10.08 -12.33 -4.57
CA ASN A 297 9.27 -13.24 -5.35
C ASN A 297 7.77 -13.07 -5.03
N LEU A 298 6.90 -13.38 -6.00
CA LEU A 298 5.43 -13.28 -5.82
C LEU A 298 4.87 -14.24 -4.77
N PHE A 299 5.61 -15.30 -4.43
CA PHE A 299 5.28 -16.23 -3.35
C PHE A 299 5.76 -15.76 -1.97
N ASP A 300 6.44 -14.61 -1.89
CA ASP A 300 6.80 -14.03 -0.60
C ASP A 300 5.52 -13.67 0.15
N THR A 301 5.54 -13.91 1.46
CA THR A 301 4.42 -13.63 2.35
C THR A 301 4.57 -12.25 2.98
N ILE A 302 3.49 -11.48 2.98
CA ILE A 302 3.36 -10.20 3.69
C ILE A 302 2.40 -10.38 4.86
N SER A 303 2.79 -9.86 6.03
CA SER A 303 2.04 -10.01 7.29
C SER A 303 1.40 -8.70 7.73
N PHE A 304 0.30 -8.83 8.47
CA PHE A 304 -0.49 -7.75 9.06
C PHE A 304 -0.77 -8.01 10.55
N MET A 305 0.13 -8.76 11.22
CA MET A 305 -0.10 -9.29 12.56
C MET A 305 -1.43 -10.08 12.59
N ASP A 306 -2.24 -9.93 13.63
CA ASP A 306 -3.57 -10.56 13.72
C ASP A 306 -4.69 -9.65 13.18
N LEU A 307 -4.36 -8.51 12.54
CA LEU A 307 -5.37 -7.63 11.95
C LEU A 307 -5.93 -8.23 10.66
N TRP A 308 -5.09 -9.02 9.97
CA TRP A 308 -5.45 -9.81 8.82
C TRP A 308 -4.51 -11.00 8.69
N GLN A 309 -4.98 -12.09 8.09
CA GLN A 309 -4.13 -13.24 7.78
C GLN A 309 -2.97 -12.86 6.86
N ASP A 310 -1.86 -13.58 6.97
CA ASP A 310 -0.74 -13.46 6.04
C ASP A 310 -1.17 -13.75 4.59
N ILE A 311 -0.65 -12.97 3.63
CA ILE A 311 -1.03 -13.05 2.21
C ILE A 311 0.22 -13.15 1.33
N GLU A 312 0.15 -13.92 0.24
CA GLU A 312 1.20 -13.92 -0.78
C GLU A 312 1.15 -12.67 -1.66
N VAL A 313 2.31 -12.11 -2.00
CA VAL A 313 2.42 -10.91 -2.84
C VAL A 313 1.65 -11.06 -4.17
N GLY A 314 1.67 -12.24 -4.78
CA GLY A 314 1.00 -12.53 -6.05
C GLY A 314 -0.52 -12.36 -6.03
N GLU A 315 -1.16 -12.47 -4.85
CA GLU A 315 -2.60 -12.27 -4.69
C GLU A 315 -2.99 -10.79 -4.75
N VAL A 316 -2.07 -9.90 -4.35
CA VAL A 316 -2.34 -8.46 -4.19
C VAL A 316 -1.64 -7.60 -5.25
N VAL A 317 -0.76 -8.17 -6.07
CA VAL A 317 -0.03 -7.40 -7.09
C VAL A 317 -0.95 -6.77 -8.15
N ARG A 318 -2.17 -7.29 -8.32
CA ARG A 318 -3.21 -6.77 -9.21
C ARG A 318 -4.37 -6.19 -8.42
N ALA A 319 -4.73 -4.94 -8.70
CA ALA A 319 -5.93 -4.31 -8.13
C ALA A 319 -7.25 -4.91 -8.67
N ASP A 320 -7.23 -5.47 -9.89
CA ASP A 320 -8.38 -6.06 -10.59
C ASP A 320 -8.29 -7.60 -10.69
N GLY A 321 -7.56 -8.23 -9.76
CA GLY A 321 -7.36 -9.68 -9.71
C GLY A 321 -8.58 -10.43 -9.17
N ASN A 322 -8.35 -11.69 -8.78
CA ASN A 322 -9.38 -12.48 -8.11
C ASN A 322 -9.60 -12.04 -6.65
N PHE A 323 -8.52 -11.66 -5.95
CA PHE A 323 -8.55 -11.29 -4.54
C PHE A 323 -8.95 -9.83 -4.34
N LEU A 324 -8.28 -8.91 -5.04
CA LEU A 324 -8.64 -7.49 -5.05
C LEU A 324 -9.55 -7.17 -6.24
N CYS A 325 -10.53 -6.28 -6.04
CA CYS A 325 -11.46 -5.88 -7.09
C CYS A 325 -11.77 -4.38 -7.07
N TYR A 326 -10.83 -3.58 -7.55
CA TYR A 326 -11.00 -2.14 -7.72
C TYR A 326 -10.18 -1.56 -8.87
N SER A 327 -10.53 -0.34 -9.27
CA SER A 327 -9.81 0.50 -10.21
C SER A 327 -9.72 1.95 -9.71
N TYR A 328 -8.99 2.77 -10.45
CA TYR A 328 -8.91 4.22 -10.28
C TYR A 328 -9.48 4.92 -11.52
#